data_AF-A0A401FU71-F1
#
_entry.id   AF-A0A401FU71-F1
#
_cell.length_a   1.000
_cell.length_b   1.000
_cell.length_c   1.000
_cell.angle_alpha   90.00
_cell.angle_beta   90.00
_cell.angle_gamma   90.00
#
_symmetry.space_group_name_H-M   'P 1'
#
loop_
_entity.id
_entity.type
_entity.pdbx_description
1 polymer ?
#
loop_
_entity_poly.entity_id
_entity_poly.type
_entity_poly.pdbx_seq_one_letter_code
_entity_poly.pdbx_strand_id
1 'polypeptide(L)' 'MWSYKAPVPENEPLEKHIDALWHTIKSHKRYLLSLKKQFNVDVFLGYRSDCDCAGFKIPHNSLEMFIELEIPFEVSVIIT' A
#
# COMPACT_ATOMS: atom_id res chain seq x y z
N MET A 1 -19.88 -3.35 0.48
CA MET A 1 -18.41 -3.49 0.31
C MET A 1 -18.02 -2.71 -0.93
N TRP A 2 -17.13 -1.73 -0.82
CA TRP A 2 -16.55 -1.06 -1.99
C TRP A 2 -15.22 -1.72 -2.30
N SER A 3 -14.95 -1.95 -3.58
CA SER A 3 -13.71 -2.59 -4.03
C SER A 3 -13.08 -1.75 -5.14
N TYR A 4 -11.78 -1.50 -5.02
CA TYR A 4 -10.98 -0.87 -6.05
C TYR A 4 -9.93 -1.87 -6.54
N LYS A 5 -9.78 -1.99 -7.86
CA LYS A 5 -8.71 -2.78 -8.48
C LYS A 5 -7.79 -1.81 -9.21
N ALA A 6 -6.55 -1.71 -8.75
CA ALA A 6 -5.56 -0.88 -9.41
C ALA A 6 -5.29 -1.40 -10.84
N PRO A 7 -5.11 -0.50 -11.83
CA PRO A 7 -4.79 -0.87 -13.21
C PRO A 7 -3.29 -1.22 -13.37
N VAL A 8 -2.75 -2.01 -12.43
CA VAL A 8 -1.35 -2.43 -12.39
C VAL A 8 -1.32 -3.96 -12.49
N PRO A 9 -0.58 -4.55 -13.44
CA PRO A 9 -0.38 -6.01 -13.51
C PRO A 9 0.17 -6.56 -12.19
N GLU A 10 -0.24 -7.76 -11.79
CA GLU A 10 0.13 -8.36 -10.50
C GLU A 10 1.63 -8.64 -10.35
N ASN A 11 2.33 -8.81 -11.48
CA ASN A 11 3.77 -9.07 -11.53
C ASN A 11 4.63 -7.81 -11.53
N GLU A 12 4.02 -6.62 -11.46
CA GLU A 12 4.79 -5.39 -11.32
C GLU A 12 5.40 -5.28 -9.92
N PRO A 13 6.50 -4.52 -9.78
CA PRO A 13 7.10 -4.25 -8.48
C PRO A 13 6.14 -3.60 -7.49
N LEU A 14 6.28 -3.92 -6.20
CA LEU A 14 5.38 -3.47 -5.12
C LEU A 14 5.22 -1.94 -5.07
N GLU A 15 6.28 -1.19 -5.39
CA GLU A 15 6.22 0.28 -5.46
C GLU A 15 5.20 0.79 -6.48
N LYS A 16 4.99 0.10 -7.60
CA LYS A 16 3.99 0.48 -8.60
C LYS A 16 2.58 0.35 -8.07
N HIS A 17 2.33 -0.68 -7.27
CA HIS A 17 1.04 -0.89 -6.61
C HIS A 17 0.79 0.17 -5.54
N ILE A 18 1.80 0.49 -4.73
CA ILE A 18 1.72 1.55 -3.71
C ILE A 18 1.45 2.90 -4.37
N ASP A 19 2.22 3.25 -5.40
CA ASP A 19 2.07 4.50 -6.13
C ASP A 19 0.67 4.61 -6.75
N ALA A 20 0.19 3.56 -7.42
CA ALA A 20 -1.13 3.55 -8.04
C ALA A 20 -2.26 3.73 -7.01
N LEU A 21 -2.17 3.05 -5.86
CA LEU A 21 -3.13 3.25 -4.77
C LEU A 21 -3.08 4.69 -4.27
N TRP A 22 -1.88 5.22 -4.00
CA TRP A 22 -1.73 6.56 -3.47
C TRP A 22 -2.26 7.63 -4.43
N HIS A 23 -1.90 7.56 -5.73
CA HIS A 23 -2.42 8.48 -6.74
C HIS A 23 -3.96 8.50 -6.80
N THR A 24 -4.59 7.35 -6.55
CA THR A 24 -6.05 7.22 -6.56
C THR A 24 -6.69 7.90 -5.35
N ILE A 25 -6.09 7.77 -4.17
CA ILE A 25 -6.71 8.22 -2.91
C ILE A 25 -6.16 9.55 -2.39
N LYS A 26 -5.06 10.07 -2.94
CA LYS A 26 -4.35 11.28 -2.47
C LYS A 26 -5.26 12.50 -2.36
N SER A 27 -6.15 12.72 -3.34
CA SER A 27 -7.12 13.83 -3.31
C SER A 27 -8.10 13.75 -2.13
N HIS A 28 -8.29 12.56 -1.56
CA HIS A 28 -9.20 12.29 -0.45
C HIS A 28 -8.48 12.18 0.91
N LYS A 29 -7.18 12.54 1.00
CA LYS A 29 -6.37 12.48 2.23
C LYS A 29 -7.10 13.02 3.45
N ARG A 30 -7.71 14.21 3.36
CA ARG A 30 -8.40 14.86 4.49
C ARG A 30 -9.57 14.02 5.02
N TYR A 31 -10.31 13.38 4.12
CA TYR A 31 -11.40 12.49 4.50
C TYR A 31 -10.88 11.24 5.20
N LEU A 32 -9.84 10.60 4.66
CA LEU A 32 -9.21 9.43 5.29
C LEU A 32 -8.68 9.74 6.69
N LEU A 33 -8.01 10.88 6.87
CA LEU A 33 -7.57 11.35 8.19
C LEU A 33 -8.75 11.65 9.15
N SER A 34 -9.89 12.11 8.62
CA SER A 34 -11.09 12.32 9.44
C SER A 34 -11.70 10.99 9.92
N LEU A 35 -11.68 9.95 9.07
CA LEU A 35 -12.15 8.62 9.42
C LEU A 35 -11.31 7.99 10.54
N LYS A 36 -9.98 8.22 10.51
CA LYS A 36 -9.06 7.73 11.54
C LYS A 36 -9.38 8.19 12.96
N LYS A 37 -10.17 9.26 13.13
CA LYS A 37 -10.59 9.74 14.45
C LYS A 37 -11.59 8.81 15.13
N GLN A 38 -12.27 7.96 14.36
CA GLN A 38 -13.35 7.08 14.85
C GLN A 38 -13.16 5.62 14.45
N PHE A 39 -12.38 5.36 13.40
CA PHE A 39 -12.17 4.04 12.83
C PHE A 39 -10.69 3.74 12.68
N ASN A 40 -10.36 2.45 12.67
CA ASN A 40 -9.03 2.03 12.27
C ASN A 40 -8.91 2.07 10.74
N VAL A 41 -7.86 2.70 10.23
CA VAL A 41 -7.56 2.79 8.79
C VAL A 41 -6.14 2.30 8.62
N ASP A 42 -6.00 1.14 8.01
CA ASP A 42 -4.73 0.49 7.73
C ASP A 42 -4.59 0.20 6.22
N VAL A 43 -3.36 -0.03 5.79
CA VAL A 43 -3.04 -0.48 4.43
C VAL A 43 -2.32 -1.81 4.53
N PHE A 44 -2.89 -2.83 3.89
CA PHE A 44 -2.28 -4.15 3.80
C PHE A 44 -1.56 -4.32 2.46
N LEU A 45 -0.28 -4.70 2.51
CA LEU A 45 0.53 -5.04 1.35
C LEU A 45 0.93 -6.51 1.43
N GLY A 46 0.59 -7.28 0.39
CA GLY A 46 1.00 -8.67 0.25
C GLY A 46 2.12 -8.79 -0.79
N TYR A 47 3.20 -9.49 -0.45
CA TYR A 47 4.26 -9.89 -1.36
C TYR A 47 4.36 -11.42 -1.38
N ARG A 48 4.26 -12.03 -2.56
CA ARG A 48 4.36 -13.48 -2.74
C ARG A 48 5.70 -13.83 -3.36
N SER A 49 6.36 -14.86 -2.83
CA SER A 49 7.65 -15.34 -3.29
C SER A 49 7.67 -16.87 -3.32
N ASP A 50 8.34 -17.45 -4.30
CA ASP A 50 8.69 -18.87 -4.38
C ASP A 50 10.10 -19.18 -3.83
N CYS A 51 10.76 -18.17 -3.25
CA CYS A 51 12.12 -18.26 -2.74
C CYS A 51 12.25 -17.59 -1.36
N ASP A 52 12.86 -18.33 -0.42
CA ASP A 52 13.13 -17.93 0.97
C ASP A 52 14.15 -16.77 1.06
N CYS A 53 14.92 -16.56 0.00
CA CYS A 53 15.91 -15.48 -0.12
C CYS A 53 15.39 -14.28 -0.93
N ALA A 54 14.13 -14.28 -1.37
CA ALA A 54 13.60 -13.15 -2.13
C ALA A 54 13.45 -11.91 -1.26
N GLY A 55 13.88 -10.78 -1.79
CA GLY A 55 13.68 -9.48 -1.19
C GLY A 55 13.11 -8.50 -2.20
N PHE A 56 12.46 -7.46 -1.70
CA PHE A 56 12.02 -6.33 -2.50
C PHE A 56 12.63 -5.04 -1.93
N LYS A 57 12.68 -4.00 -2.74
CA LYS A 57 13.11 -2.65 -2.34
C LYS A 57 12.04 -1.69 -2.75
N ILE A 58 11.66 -0.77 -1.87
CA ILE A 58 10.68 0.27 -2.16
C ILE A 58 11.40 1.62 -2.11
N PRO A 59 11.29 2.43 -3.18
CA PRO A 59 11.76 3.80 -3.18
C PRO A 59 11.09 4.62 -2.07
N HIS A 60 11.86 5.47 -1.38
CA HIS A 60 11.36 6.26 -0.25
C HIS A 60 10.18 7.17 -0.62
N ASN A 61 10.14 7.66 -1.87
CA ASN A 61 9.05 8.48 -2.39
C ASN A 61 7.73 7.72 -2.48
N SER A 62 7.76 6.40 -2.71
CA SER A 62 6.55 5.57 -2.68
C SER A 62 6.00 5.38 -1.26
N LEU A 63 6.77 5.71 -0.22
CA LEU A 63 6.30 5.65 1.17
C LEU A 63 5.51 6.90 1.62
N GLU A 64 5.35 7.90 0.74
CA GLU A 64 4.65 9.16 1.05
C GLU A 64 3.26 8.93 1.64
N MET A 65 2.50 7.96 1.10
CA MET A 65 1.16 7.62 1.59
C MET A 65 1.13 7.30 3.09
N PHE A 66 2.11 6.54 3.59
CA PHE A 66 2.14 6.08 4.97
C PHE A 66 2.42 7.23 5.93
N ILE A 67 3.31 8.14 5.52
CA ILE A 67 3.62 9.36 6.25
C ILE A 67 2.39 10.28 6.27
N GLU A 68 1.80 10.53 5.11
CA GLU A 68 0.70 11.47 4.94
C GLU A 68 -0.59 11.02 5.64
N LEU A 69 -0.84 9.71 5.68
CA LEU A 69 -1.99 9.13 6.36
C LEU A 69 -1.70 8.75 7.83
N GLU A 70 -0.46 8.94 8.30
CA GLU A 70 0.00 8.57 9.64
C GLU A 70 -0.25 7.09 9.98
N ILE A 71 -0.05 6.20 9.00
CA ILE A 71 -0.26 4.75 9.13
C ILE A 71 1.08 4.00 9.08
N PRO A 72 1.22 2.86 9.78
CA PRO A 72 2.43 2.06 9.69
C PRO A 72 2.60 1.47 8.29
N PHE A 73 3.84 1.38 7.85
CA PHE A 73 4.21 0.58 6.68
C PHE A 73 4.36 -0.88 7.10
N GLU A 74 3.43 -1.73 6.67
CA GLU A 74 3.44 -3.17 6.96
C GLU A 74 3.43 -3.96 5.66
N VAL A 75 4.25 -5.01 5.60
CA VAL A 75 4.26 -5.96 4.48
C VAL A 75 4.18 -7.38 5.02
N SER A 76 3.22 -8.13 4.49
CA SER A 76 3.12 -9.56 4.69
C SER A 76 3.83 -10.28 3.54
N VAL A 77 4.87 -11.04 3.88
CA VAL A 77 5.61 -11.87 2.93
C VAL A 77 5.08 -13.31 3.02
N ILE A 78 4.55 -13.80 1.90
CA ILE A 78 4.02 -15.16 1.77
C ILE A 78 5.01 -15.94 0.92
N ILE A 79 5.62 -16.96 1.51
CA ILE A 79 6.47 -17.92 0.81
C ILE A 79 5.57 -19.09 0.36
N THR A 80 5.59 -19.42 -0.93
CA THR A 80 4.74 -20.48 -1.54
C THR A 80 5.56 -21.52 -2.25
#